data_AF-A0A3M1U1Z6-F1
#
_entry.id   AF-A0A3M1U1Z6-F1
#
_cell.length_a   1.000
_cell.length_b   1.000
_cell.length_c   1.000
_cell.angle_alpha   90.00
_cell.angle_beta   90.00
_cell.angle_gamma   90.00
#
_symmetry.space_group_name_H-M   'P 1'
#
loop_
_entity.id
_entity.type
_entity.pdbx_description
1 polymer ?
#
loop_
_entity_poly.entity_id
_entity_poly.type
_entity_poly.pdbx_seq_one_letter_code
_entity_poly.pdbx_strand_id
1 'polypeptide(L)'
;MNIRIKKEITLVIMLFSCILVPSCQREQKETNFIAITPEKAIESWEDSIYLRVSYSLQASDSGLTIADYTGHRLLKLTNEFELDKIIGKNGRGPGEMINPASFVFQNSKYYVLDRGNKRINIYRNDGSYEKMIKLTGEVN
;
A
#
# COMPACT_ATOMS: atom_id res chain seq x y z
N MET A 1 26.79 83.43 9.02
CA MET A 1 25.60 82.73 9.54
C MET A 1 24.98 81.89 8.42
N ASN A 2 25.57 80.73 8.04
CA ASN A 2 25.04 79.92 6.91
C ASN A 2 25.50 78.43 6.88
N ILE A 3 26.20 77.94 7.93
CA ILE A 3 26.81 76.59 7.91
C ILE A 3 25.95 75.55 8.67
N ARG A 4 25.19 75.97 9.69
CA ARG A 4 24.38 75.06 10.54
C ARG A 4 23.10 74.56 9.83
N ILE A 5 22.48 75.42 9.01
CA ILE A 5 21.25 75.09 8.25
C ILE A 5 21.56 74.08 7.12
N LYS A 6 22.73 74.16 6.47
CA LYS A 6 23.10 73.22 5.39
C LYS A 6 23.23 71.78 5.90
N LYS A 7 23.75 71.55 7.10
CA LYS A 7 23.90 70.18 7.64
C LYS A 7 22.56 69.53 7.96
N GLU A 8 21.60 70.29 8.49
CA GLU A 8 20.27 69.75 8.78
C GLU A 8 19.46 69.50 7.50
N ILE A 9 19.56 70.38 6.50
CA ILE A 9 18.92 70.15 5.19
C ILE A 9 19.54 68.93 4.49
N THR A 10 20.86 68.75 4.52
CA THR A 10 21.51 67.57 3.93
C THR A 10 21.13 66.28 4.68
N LEU A 11 20.98 66.33 6.00
CA LEU A 11 20.54 65.18 6.80
C LEU A 11 19.08 64.81 6.47
N VAL A 12 18.20 65.81 6.32
CA VAL A 12 16.79 65.61 5.94
C VAL A 12 16.66 65.07 4.51
N ILE A 13 17.47 65.54 3.57
CA ILE A 13 17.46 65.04 2.18
C ILE A 13 17.97 63.59 2.11
N MET A 14 19.00 63.22 2.89
CA MET A 14 19.42 61.81 3.00
C MET A 14 18.38 60.92 3.67
N LEU A 15 17.70 61.41 4.69
CA LEU A 15 16.59 60.67 5.33
C LEU A 15 15.41 60.48 4.37
N PHE A 16 15.10 61.47 3.53
CA PHE A 16 14.04 61.35 2.53
C PHE A 16 14.40 60.41 1.37
N SER A 17 15.66 60.36 0.95
CA SER A 17 16.08 59.44 -0.13
C SER A 17 16.07 57.97 0.30
N CYS A 18 16.29 57.68 1.59
CA CYS A 18 16.17 56.32 2.12
C CYS A 18 14.71 55.80 2.19
N ILE A 19 13.72 56.69 2.26
CA ILE A 19 12.29 56.31 2.35
C ILE A 19 11.68 56.05 0.96
N LEU A 20 12.30 56.58 -0.11
CA LEU A 20 11.84 56.44 -1.49
C LEU A 20 12.45 55.24 -2.23
N VAL A 21 13.28 54.42 -1.58
CA VAL A 21 13.65 53.12 -2.15
C VAL A 21 12.39 52.27 -2.06
N PRO A 22 11.75 51.88 -3.18
CA PRO A 22 10.66 50.93 -3.10
C PRO A 22 11.27 49.67 -2.49
N SER A 23 10.93 49.41 -1.23
CA SER A 23 11.20 48.14 -0.58
C SER A 23 10.75 47.10 -1.58
N CYS A 24 11.71 46.31 -2.08
CA CYS A 24 11.44 45.28 -3.06
C CYS A 24 10.57 44.25 -2.35
N GLN A 25 9.26 44.50 -2.34
CA GLN A 25 8.26 43.53 -1.94
C GLN A 25 8.36 42.45 -3.00
N ARG A 26 9.23 41.47 -2.71
CA ARG A 26 9.30 40.23 -3.45
C ARG A 26 7.90 39.65 -3.30
N GLU A 27 7.08 39.78 -4.34
CA GLU A 27 5.80 39.09 -4.42
C GLU A 27 6.09 37.63 -4.10
N GLN A 28 5.70 37.19 -2.91
CA GLN A 28 5.58 35.78 -2.64
C GLN A 28 4.40 35.37 -3.51
N LYS A 29 4.71 34.88 -4.72
CA LYS A 29 3.76 34.09 -5.47
C LYS A 29 3.30 33.00 -4.52
N GLU A 30 2.10 33.15 -3.98
CA GLU A 30 1.43 32.08 -3.25
C GLU A 30 1.41 30.90 -4.21
N THR A 31 2.26 29.93 -3.91
CA THR A 31 2.25 28.68 -4.65
C THR A 31 1.01 27.97 -4.13
N ASN A 32 -0.01 27.90 -4.99
CA ASN A 32 -1.14 27.04 -4.72
C ASN A 32 -0.61 25.62 -4.59
N PHE A 33 -0.49 25.14 -3.36
CA PHE A 33 -0.27 23.73 -3.11
C PHE A 33 -1.56 23.03 -3.51
N ILE A 34 -1.53 22.37 -4.67
CA ILE A 34 -2.51 21.33 -4.94
C ILE A 34 -2.18 20.22 -3.96
N ALA A 35 -2.88 20.20 -2.82
CA ALA A 35 -2.91 19.05 -1.96
C ALA A 35 -3.64 17.95 -2.74
N ILE A 36 -2.87 17.13 -3.45
CA ILE A 36 -3.40 15.94 -4.11
C ILE A 36 -3.79 14.99 -2.98
N THR A 37 -5.06 15.03 -2.61
CA THR A 37 -5.66 13.96 -1.85
C THR A 37 -6.00 12.88 -2.87
N PRO A 38 -5.38 11.69 -2.81
CA PRO A 38 -5.82 10.60 -3.68
C PRO A 38 -7.29 10.37 -3.39
N GLU A 39 -8.15 10.60 -4.39
CA GLU A 39 -9.61 10.40 -4.30
C GLU A 39 -9.94 8.98 -3.81
N LYS A 40 -9.02 8.05 -4.09
CA LYS A 40 -8.98 6.68 -3.60
C LYS A 40 -7.52 6.29 -3.41
N ALA A 41 -7.16 5.74 -2.25
CA ALA A 41 -5.90 5.01 -2.14
C ALA A 41 -5.93 3.88 -3.17
N ILE A 42 -5.05 3.94 -4.16
CA ILE A 42 -4.99 2.94 -5.23
C ILE A 42 -4.31 1.70 -4.65
N GLU A 43 -5.04 0.93 -3.83
CA GLU A 43 -4.65 -0.43 -3.49
C GLU A 43 -4.79 -1.38 -4.70
N SER A 44 -5.53 -0.94 -5.73
CA SER A 44 -5.91 -1.72 -6.90
C SER A 44 -5.44 -1.03 -8.19
N TRP A 45 -4.31 -1.49 -8.70
CA TRP A 45 -4.13 -1.49 -10.16
C TRP A 45 -5.21 -2.42 -10.71
N GLU A 46 -5.88 -2.05 -11.79
CA GLU A 46 -6.87 -2.92 -12.45
C GLU A 46 -6.25 -4.22 -12.99
N ASP A 47 -4.94 -4.41 -12.83
CA ASP A 47 -4.28 -5.71 -12.81
C ASP A 47 -4.78 -6.53 -11.61
N SER A 48 -5.86 -7.27 -11.83
CA SER A 48 -6.47 -8.19 -10.86
C SER A 48 -5.49 -9.27 -10.34
N ILE A 49 -4.29 -9.37 -10.92
CA ILE A 49 -3.25 -10.34 -10.57
C ILE A 49 -1.95 -9.60 -10.20
N TYR A 50 -2.00 -8.72 -9.20
CA TYR A 50 -0.76 -8.24 -8.56
C TYR A 50 -0.22 -9.31 -7.61
N LEU A 51 0.73 -10.11 -8.10
CA LEU A 51 1.50 -11.04 -7.28
C LEU A 51 2.51 -10.24 -6.44
N ARG A 52 2.51 -10.47 -5.12
CA ARG A 52 3.58 -9.98 -4.25
C ARG A 52 4.70 -11.02 -4.21
N VAL A 53 5.18 -11.38 -3.03
CA VAL A 53 6.09 -12.52 -2.89
C VAL A 53 5.24 -13.79 -2.97
N SER A 54 5.42 -14.59 -4.02
CA SER A 54 4.72 -15.88 -4.18
C SER A 54 5.69 -17.04 -3.96
N TYR A 55 5.24 -18.10 -3.28
CA TYR A 55 6.11 -19.25 -2.94
C TYR A 55 5.70 -20.58 -3.56
N SER A 56 4.42 -20.79 -3.87
CA SER A 56 3.91 -22.08 -4.36
C SER A 56 2.89 -21.85 -5.45
N LEU A 57 2.87 -22.71 -6.46
CA LEU A 57 1.85 -22.74 -7.50
C LEU A 57 1.45 -24.18 -7.80
N GLN A 58 0.19 -24.40 -8.20
CA GLN A 58 -0.32 -25.70 -8.62
C GLN A 58 -1.22 -25.52 -9.83
N ALA A 59 -0.94 -26.27 -10.90
CA ALA A 59 -1.81 -26.35 -12.07
C ALA A 59 -2.89 -27.44 -11.89
N SER A 60 -4.02 -27.24 -12.56
CA SER A 60 -5.16 -28.15 -12.64
C SER A 60 -5.81 -28.01 -14.01
N ASP A 61 -6.74 -28.91 -14.34
CA ASP A 61 -7.53 -28.80 -15.58
C ASP A 61 -8.40 -27.52 -15.63
N SER A 62 -8.63 -26.89 -14.48
CA SER A 62 -9.44 -25.65 -14.35
C SER A 62 -8.61 -24.36 -14.29
N GLY A 63 -7.29 -24.47 -14.47
CA GLY A 63 -6.37 -23.34 -14.38
C GLY A 63 -5.36 -23.50 -13.26
N LEU A 64 -4.85 -22.36 -12.76
CA LEU A 64 -3.66 -22.30 -11.93
C LEU A 64 -3.95 -21.62 -10.59
N THR A 65 -3.51 -22.21 -9.48
CA THR A 65 -3.62 -21.59 -8.15
C THR A 65 -2.23 -21.21 -7.64
N ILE A 66 -2.12 -20.05 -7.00
CA ILE A 66 -0.86 -19.47 -6.51
C ILE A 66 -1.02 -19.09 -5.04
N ALA A 67 -0.02 -19.43 -4.21
CA ALA A 67 0.11 -18.87 -2.87
C ALA A 67 0.87 -17.54 -2.92
N ASP A 68 0.11 -16.46 -2.74
CA ASP A 68 0.63 -15.09 -2.61
C ASP A 68 0.97 -14.85 -1.13
N TYR A 69 2.22 -15.16 -0.77
CA TYR A 69 2.71 -15.23 0.61
C TYR A 69 2.54 -13.89 1.33
N THR A 70 3.10 -12.79 0.82
CA THR A 70 2.90 -11.46 1.44
C THR A 70 1.57 -10.80 1.08
N GLY A 71 0.77 -11.42 0.20
CA GLY A 71 -0.63 -11.07 -0.03
C GLY A 71 -1.60 -11.72 0.94
N HIS A 72 -1.15 -12.68 1.77
CA HIS A 72 -1.98 -13.38 2.74
C HIS A 72 -3.22 -14.06 2.11
N ARG A 73 -3.05 -14.61 0.90
CA ARG A 73 -4.14 -15.17 0.10
C ARG A 73 -3.64 -16.25 -0.85
N LEU A 74 -4.56 -17.07 -1.34
CA LEU A 74 -4.37 -17.78 -2.60
C LEU A 74 -5.09 -17.03 -3.72
N LEU A 75 -4.50 -17.06 -4.91
CA LEU A 75 -5.12 -16.59 -6.15
C LEU A 75 -5.36 -17.78 -7.06
N LYS A 76 -6.61 -17.99 -7.49
CA LYS A 76 -6.97 -18.98 -8.50
C LYS A 76 -7.23 -18.26 -9.81
N LEU A 77 -6.57 -18.75 -10.86
CA LEU A 77 -6.68 -18.27 -12.22
C LEU A 77 -7.37 -19.32 -13.10
N THR A 78 -8.05 -18.87 -14.15
CA THR A 78 -8.58 -19.73 -15.22
C THR A 78 -7.45 -20.29 -16.10
N ASN A 79 -7.78 -21.10 -17.11
CA ASN A 79 -6.81 -21.57 -18.11
C ASN A 79 -6.33 -20.44 -19.04
N GLU A 80 -7.13 -19.38 -19.15
CA GLU A 80 -6.84 -18.13 -19.85
C GLU A 80 -6.03 -17.16 -18.98
N PHE A 81 -5.62 -17.59 -17.78
CA PHE A 81 -4.87 -16.80 -16.79
C PHE A 81 -5.62 -15.57 -16.26
N GLU A 82 -6.95 -15.59 -16.29
CA GLU A 82 -7.79 -14.55 -15.69
C GLU A 82 -8.04 -14.87 -14.21
N LEU A 83 -8.20 -13.86 -13.36
CA LEU A 83 -8.51 -14.09 -11.94
C LEU A 83 -9.92 -14.67 -11.78
N ASP A 84 -10.01 -15.94 -11.36
CA ASP A 84 -11.26 -16.61 -11.00
C ASP A 84 -11.63 -16.33 -9.53
N LYS A 85 -10.64 -16.44 -8.62
CA LYS A 85 -10.93 -16.40 -7.18
C LYS A 85 -9.77 -15.94 -6.32
N ILE A 86 -10.12 -15.30 -5.20
CA ILE A 86 -9.22 -15.04 -4.07
C ILE A 86 -9.70 -15.86 -2.88
N ILE A 87 -8.79 -16.60 -2.25
CA ILE A 87 -9.08 -17.42 -1.06
C ILE A 87 -8.28 -16.89 0.12
N GLY A 88 -8.99 -16.51 1.18
CA GLY A 88 -8.40 -15.96 2.39
C GLY A 88 -8.15 -14.45 2.33
N LYS A 89 -7.68 -13.93 3.46
CA LYS A 89 -7.27 -12.54 3.67
C LYS A 89 -6.32 -12.48 4.87
N ASN A 90 -5.60 -11.36 5.03
CA ASN A 90 -4.76 -11.15 6.20
C ASN A 90 -5.59 -11.24 7.50
N GLY A 91 -5.11 -12.06 8.44
CA GLY A 91 -5.62 -12.09 9.80
C GLY A 91 -5.42 -13.43 10.51
N ARG A 92 -5.99 -13.56 11.71
CA ARG A 92 -5.83 -14.73 12.59
C ARG A 92 -7.13 -15.49 12.83
N GLY A 93 -8.27 -14.92 12.44
CA GLY A 93 -9.59 -15.50 12.57
C GLY A 93 -9.85 -16.70 11.66
N PRO A 94 -11.05 -17.31 11.74
CA PRO A 94 -11.47 -18.37 10.83
C PRO A 94 -11.42 -17.92 9.36
N GLY A 95 -10.76 -18.69 8.51
CA GLY A 95 -10.62 -18.38 7.08
C GLY A 95 -9.61 -17.27 6.75
N GLU A 96 -9.07 -16.58 7.75
CA GLU A 96 -7.97 -15.64 7.58
C GLU A 96 -6.62 -16.36 7.58
N MET A 97 -5.58 -15.76 7.04
CA MET A 97 -4.25 -16.35 7.01
C MET A 97 -3.14 -15.31 7.16
N ILE A 98 -2.00 -15.76 7.68
CA ILE A 98 -0.77 -14.97 7.72
C ILE A 98 0.30 -15.74 6.97
N ASN A 99 0.74 -15.19 5.83
CA ASN A 99 1.90 -15.69 5.10
C ASN A 99 1.74 -17.18 4.68
N PRO A 100 0.72 -17.53 3.86
CA PRO A 100 0.53 -18.90 3.41
C PRO A 100 1.74 -19.37 2.59
N ALA A 101 2.45 -20.40 3.08
CA ALA A 101 3.72 -20.80 2.48
C ALA A 101 3.55 -21.80 1.33
N SER A 102 2.55 -22.66 1.42
CA SER A 102 2.23 -23.66 0.40
C SER A 102 0.78 -24.10 0.54
N PHE A 103 0.27 -24.79 -0.47
CA PHE A 103 -1.05 -25.40 -0.45
C PHE A 103 -1.08 -26.66 -1.31
N VAL A 104 -2.10 -27.49 -1.10
CA VAL A 104 -2.45 -28.60 -1.98
C VAL A 104 -3.95 -28.57 -2.22
N PHE A 105 -4.37 -28.72 -3.48
CA PHE A 105 -5.75 -28.99 -3.82
C PHE A 105 -5.97 -30.51 -3.99
N GLN A 106 -6.84 -31.08 -3.16
CA GLN A 106 -7.16 -32.52 -3.19
C GLN A 106 -8.59 -32.74 -2.68
N ASN A 107 -9.32 -33.69 -3.28
CA ASN A 107 -10.69 -34.06 -2.86
C ASN A 107 -11.62 -32.84 -2.74
N SER A 108 -11.56 -31.94 -3.74
CA SER A 108 -12.32 -30.69 -3.80
C SER A 108 -12.10 -29.73 -2.64
N LYS A 109 -10.91 -29.79 -2.01
CA LYS A 109 -10.51 -28.94 -0.89
C LYS A 109 -9.11 -28.38 -1.07
N TYR A 110 -8.92 -27.14 -0.65
CA TYR A 110 -7.60 -26.53 -0.49
C TYR A 110 -7.13 -26.75 0.93
N TYR A 111 -5.96 -27.36 1.08
CA TYR A 111 -5.23 -27.46 2.33
C TYR A 111 -4.10 -26.45 2.28
N VAL A 112 -4.18 -25.39 3.09
CA VAL A 112 -3.28 -24.24 3.01
C VAL A 112 -2.44 -24.16 4.26
N LEU A 113 -1.12 -24.19 4.10
CA LEU A 113 -0.17 -24.02 5.19
C LEU A 113 -0.08 -22.53 5.57
N ASP A 114 -0.86 -22.14 6.57
CA ASP A 114 -0.87 -20.81 7.16
C ASP A 114 0.28 -20.68 8.17
N ARG A 115 1.47 -20.39 7.63
CA ARG A 115 2.75 -20.41 8.37
C ARG A 115 2.75 -19.46 9.56
N GLY A 116 2.24 -18.24 9.37
CA GLY A 116 2.24 -17.22 10.41
C GLY A 116 1.33 -17.55 11.59
N ASN A 117 0.24 -18.29 11.34
CA ASN A 117 -0.66 -18.76 12.39
C ASN A 117 -0.36 -20.19 12.88
N LYS A 118 0.64 -20.87 12.31
CA LYS A 118 1.04 -22.24 12.66
C LYS A 118 -0.13 -23.22 12.58
N ARG A 119 -0.85 -23.19 11.47
CA ARG A 119 -2.02 -24.04 11.22
C ARG A 119 -2.13 -24.43 9.75
N ILE A 120 -2.97 -25.42 9.48
CA ILE A 120 -3.48 -25.69 8.14
C ILE A 120 -4.92 -25.20 8.09
N ASN A 121 -5.22 -24.27 7.18
CA ASN A 121 -6.60 -23.91 6.86
C ASN A 121 -7.12 -24.83 5.77
N ILE A 122 -8.39 -25.23 5.88
CA ILE A 122 -9.08 -26.06 4.90
C ILE A 122 -10.22 -25.22 4.31
N TYR A 123 -10.19 -25.06 2.99
CA TYR A 123 -11.25 -24.39 2.23
C TYR A 123 -11.89 -25.36 1.25
N ARG A 124 -13.16 -25.15 0.94
CA ARG A 124 -13.85 -25.88 -0.13
C ARG A 124 -13.40 -25.37 -1.50
N ASN A 125 -13.74 -26.11 -2.55
CA ASN A 125 -13.44 -25.71 -3.94
C ASN A 125 -14.00 -24.32 -4.30
N ASP A 126 -15.13 -23.93 -3.71
CA ASP A 126 -15.72 -22.60 -3.91
C ASP A 126 -14.97 -21.47 -3.16
N GLY A 127 -13.91 -21.78 -2.43
CA GLY A 127 -13.11 -20.83 -1.64
C GLY A 127 -13.67 -20.54 -0.26
N SER A 128 -14.81 -21.11 0.12
CA SER A 128 -15.37 -20.94 1.47
C SER A 128 -14.53 -21.67 2.51
N TYR A 129 -14.33 -21.03 3.66
CA TYR A 129 -13.61 -21.64 4.78
C TYR A 129 -14.43 -22.78 5.39
N GLU A 130 -13.79 -23.95 5.57
CA GLU A 130 -14.41 -25.10 6.22
C GLU A 130 -13.96 -25.23 7.67
N LYS A 131 -12.64 -25.32 7.90
CA LYS A 131 -12.06 -25.50 9.24
C LYS A 131 -10.55 -25.25 9.23
N MET A 132 -9.94 -25.34 10.42
CA MET A 132 -8.49 -25.29 10.59
C MET A 132 -7.99 -26.45 11.45
N ILE A 133 -6.72 -26.82 11.26
CA ILE A 133 -5.98 -27.77 12.08
C ILE A 133 -4.77 -27.04 12.65
N LYS A 134 -4.66 -26.91 13.97
CA LYS A 134 -3.47 -26.32 14.60
C LYS A 134 -2.29 -27.28 14.46
N LEU A 135 -1.12 -26.76 14.10
CA LEU A 135 0.12 -27.51 14.10
C LEU A 135 0.75 -27.39 15.48
N THR A 136 0.65 -28.45 16.29
CA THR A 136 1.32 -28.57 17.58
C THR A 136 2.58 -29.43 17.42
N GLY A 137 3.62 -29.11 18.20
CA GLY A 137 4.93 -29.78 18.14
C GLY A 137 5.08 -30.90 19.16
N GLU A 138 4.00 -31.61 19.51
CA GLU A 138 4.11 -32.77 20.39
C GLU A 138 4.65 -33.94 19.57
N VAL A 139 5.94 -34.19 19.74
CA VAL A 139 6.60 -35.42 19.29
C VAL A 139 6.30 -36.46 20.38
N ASN A 140 5.46 -37.44 20.06
CA ASN A 140 5.30 -38.63 20.91
C ASN A 140 6.60 -39.45 20.94
#